data_AF-C7BJL4-F1
#
_entry.id   AF-C7BJL4-F1
#
_cell.length_a   1.000
_cell.length_b   1.000
_cell.length_c   1.000
_cell.angle_alpha   90.00
_cell.angle_beta   90.00
_cell.angle_gamma   90.00
#
_symmetry.space_group_name_H-M   'P 1'
#
loop_
_entity.id
_entity.type
_entity.pdbx_description
1 polymer ?
#
loop_
_entity_poly.entity_id
_entity_poly.type
_entity_poly.pdbx_seq_one_letter_code
_entity_poly.pdbx_strand_id
1 'polypeptide(L)'
;MDSILFIEIESSYKAIPLLVFKRDRHSSIIKKSQVRIYSDAHALLMAIEEQVQEFQKLIEQQTVQMIEDKERELNEHISHLQASAIHQLTLSQQQWLEKAEEQLNKLLDTQEKRLSEAIADARNSMASTIRNRLIEMNQSDSLIGYLSDALHAELNDVEKSLVIVKSYSDNGITLTIENDDCMVSINTQELLSELKSCLENMSYD
;
A
#
# COMPACT_ATOMS: atom_id res chain seq x y z
N MET A 1 -16.69 38.50 -21.67
CA MET A 1 -17.44 38.69 -22.92
C MET A 1 -18.87 38.38 -22.57
N ASP A 2 -19.63 39.41 -22.17
CA ASP A 2 -21.02 39.24 -21.78
C ASP A 2 -21.84 39.01 -23.04
N SER A 3 -22.19 37.76 -23.29
CA SER A 3 -23.26 37.42 -24.21
C SER A 3 -24.56 37.93 -23.59
N ILE A 4 -24.92 39.18 -23.88
CA ILE A 4 -26.23 39.73 -23.55
C ILE A 4 -27.26 38.82 -24.24
N LEU A 5 -27.89 37.95 -23.45
CA LEU A 5 -28.93 37.04 -23.89
C LEU A 5 -30.13 37.87 -24.33
N PHE A 6 -30.21 38.19 -25.62
CA PHE A 6 -31.33 38.90 -26.20
C PHE A 6 -32.45 37.90 -26.50
N ILE A 7 -33.52 37.95 -25.71
CA ILE A 7 -34.70 37.10 -25.93
C ILE A 7 -35.68 37.92 -26.76
N GLU A 8 -35.69 37.69 -28.06
CA GLU A 8 -36.65 38.35 -28.94
C GLU A 8 -38.03 37.68 -28.85
N ILE A 9 -39.05 38.45 -28.47
CA ILE A 9 -40.44 37.99 -28.59
C ILE A 9 -40.73 37.75 -30.07
N GLU A 10 -41.15 36.53 -30.39
CA GLU A 10 -41.47 36.08 -31.75
C GLU A 10 -42.43 37.05 -32.44
N SER A 11 -42.18 37.37 -33.72
CA SER A 11 -42.94 38.37 -34.48
C SER A 11 -44.43 38.01 -34.64
N SER A 12 -44.78 36.73 -34.49
CA SER A 12 -46.15 36.21 -34.43
C SER A 12 -46.95 36.76 -33.22
N TYR A 13 -46.27 37.06 -32.11
CA TYR A 13 -46.86 37.68 -30.92
C TYR A 13 -46.78 39.21 -30.94
N LYS A 14 -45.90 39.79 -31.78
CA LYS A 14 -45.81 41.24 -32.08
C LYS A 14 -46.78 41.66 -33.19
N ALA A 15 -48.04 41.24 -33.13
CA ALA A 15 -49.06 41.66 -34.08
C ALA A 15 -49.44 43.14 -33.83
N ILE A 16 -48.56 44.06 -34.24
CA ILE A 16 -48.82 45.49 -34.17
C ILE A 16 -49.85 45.82 -35.26
N PRO A 17 -51.03 46.38 -34.90
CA PRO A 17 -52.05 46.70 -35.89
C PRO A 17 -51.54 47.76 -36.87
N LEU A 18 -51.52 47.41 -38.16
CA LEU A 18 -51.15 48.33 -39.24
C LEU A 18 -52.24 49.40 -39.39
N LEU A 19 -51.87 50.65 -39.11
CA LEU A 19 -52.76 51.81 -39.28
C LEU A 19 -52.86 52.19 -40.76
N VAL A 20 -53.74 51.52 -41.49
CA VAL A 20 -53.99 51.83 -42.90
C VAL A 20 -55.31 52.59 -43.05
N PHE A 21 -55.25 53.78 -43.63
CA PHE A 21 -56.45 54.50 -44.08
C PHE A 21 -57.13 53.70 -45.19
N LYS A 22 -58.40 53.31 -45.00
CA LYS A 22 -59.25 52.85 -46.11
C LYS A 22 -59.48 54.03 -47.06
N ARG A 23 -58.74 54.07 -48.17
CA ARG A 23 -58.93 55.05 -49.24
C ARG A 23 -60.24 54.74 -49.97
N ASP A 24 -61.18 55.67 -49.91
CA ASP A 24 -62.32 55.66 -50.82
C ASP A 24 -61.85 56.19 -52.17
N ARG A 25 -62.03 55.43 -53.26
CA ARG A 25 -61.33 55.66 -54.56
C ARG A 25 -61.73 56.95 -55.29
N HIS A 26 -62.62 57.76 -54.72
CA HIS A 26 -63.24 58.90 -55.39
C HIS A 26 -62.93 60.27 -54.75
N SER A 27 -62.05 60.37 -53.75
CA SER A 27 -61.65 61.66 -53.17
C SER A 27 -60.21 61.65 -52.69
N SER A 28 -59.43 62.64 -53.15
CA SER A 28 -58.06 62.93 -52.72
C SER A 28 -58.01 63.78 -51.44
N ILE A 29 -59.14 64.06 -50.80
CA ILE A 29 -59.24 64.93 -49.63
C ILE A 29 -59.32 64.08 -48.35
N ILE A 30 -58.28 64.17 -47.52
CA ILE A 30 -58.24 63.54 -46.20
C ILE A 30 -59.14 64.33 -45.25
N LYS A 31 -60.12 63.68 -44.62
CA LYS A 31 -61.02 64.35 -43.67
C LYS A 31 -60.29 64.59 -42.33
N LYS A 32 -60.50 65.75 -41.70
CA LYS A 32 -59.94 66.08 -40.37
C LYS A 32 -60.26 65.04 -39.30
N SER A 33 -61.43 64.39 -39.38
CA SER A 33 -61.80 63.28 -38.49
C SER A 33 -60.94 62.02 -38.69
N GLN A 34 -60.52 61.73 -39.92
CA GLN A 34 -59.61 60.61 -40.22
C GLN A 34 -58.21 60.87 -39.65
N VAL A 35 -57.72 62.11 -39.74
CA VAL A 35 -56.43 62.50 -39.13
C VAL A 35 -56.46 62.31 -37.60
N ARG A 36 -57.58 62.65 -36.93
CA ARG A 36 -57.75 62.42 -35.49
C ARG A 36 -57.77 60.93 -35.13
N ILE A 37 -58.53 60.12 -35.88
CA ILE A 37 -58.57 58.67 -35.66
C ILE A 37 -57.16 58.06 -35.81
N TYR A 38 -56.39 58.55 -36.78
CA TYR A 38 -55.00 58.11 -36.96
C TYR A 38 -54.08 58.58 -35.83
N SER A 39 -54.21 59.82 -35.34
CA SER A 39 -53.39 60.28 -34.22
C SER A 39 -53.68 59.49 -32.95
N ASP A 40 -54.95 59.19 -32.67
CA ASP A 40 -55.36 58.45 -31.48
C ASP A 40 -54.88 56.99 -31.56
N ALA A 41 -55.01 56.38 -32.75
CA ALA A 41 -54.53 55.02 -32.97
C ALA A 41 -52.99 54.93 -32.97
N HIS A 42 -52.29 55.96 -33.43
CA HIS A 42 -50.83 56.04 -33.35
C HIS A 42 -50.34 56.22 -31.91
N ALA A 43 -51.02 57.05 -31.10
CA ALA A 43 -50.72 57.18 -29.67
C ALA A 43 -50.93 55.85 -28.93
N LEU A 44 -51.99 55.11 -29.27
CA LEU A 44 -52.25 53.77 -28.71
C LEU A 44 -51.17 52.76 -29.13
N LEU A 45 -50.71 52.82 -30.38
CA LEU A 45 -49.63 51.98 -30.89
C LEU A 45 -48.32 52.23 -30.12
N MET A 46 -47.95 53.49 -29.91
CA MET A 46 -46.78 53.86 -29.11
C MET A 46 -46.87 53.32 -27.67
N ALA A 47 -48.04 53.42 -27.04
CA ALA A 47 -48.25 52.88 -25.69
C ALA A 47 -48.12 51.34 -25.63
N ILE A 48 -48.56 50.64 -26.69
CA ILE A 48 -48.36 49.18 -26.80
C ILE A 48 -46.89 48.85 -26.98
N GLU A 49 -46.16 49.58 -27.83
CA GLU A 49 -44.71 49.36 -28.04
C GLU A 49 -43.92 49.57 -26.74
N GLU A 50 -44.25 50.59 -25.94
CA GLU A 50 -43.64 50.81 -24.61
C GLU A 50 -43.92 49.62 -23.67
N GLN A 51 -45.17 49.14 -23.59
CA GLN A 51 -45.50 47.97 -22.77
C GLN A 51 -44.77 46.70 -23.23
N VAL A 52 -44.63 46.48 -24.54
CA VAL A 52 -43.87 45.33 -25.07
C VAL A 52 -42.41 45.40 -24.65
N GLN A 53 -41.80 46.59 -24.65
CA GLN A 53 -40.42 46.78 -24.18
C GLN A 53 -40.30 46.52 -22.67
N GLU A 54 -41.27 46.95 -21.87
CA GLU A 54 -41.30 46.67 -20.43
C GLU A 54 -41.40 45.15 -20.15
N PHE A 55 -42.30 44.45 -20.86
CA PHE A 55 -42.41 43.00 -20.73
C PHE A 55 -41.14 42.28 -21.18
N GLN A 56 -40.52 42.72 -22.28
CA GLN A 56 -39.27 42.13 -22.74
C GLN A 56 -38.18 42.29 -21.68
N LYS A 57 -38.03 43.50 -21.11
CA LYS A 57 -37.06 43.74 -20.04
C LYS A 57 -37.34 42.88 -18.80
N LEU A 58 -38.60 42.73 -18.41
CA LEU A 58 -38.98 41.88 -17.28
C LEU A 58 -38.61 40.41 -17.53
N ILE A 59 -38.89 39.89 -18.72
CA ILE A 59 -38.56 38.51 -19.10
C ILE A 59 -37.05 38.29 -19.12
N GLU A 60 -36.29 39.23 -19.70
CA GLU A 60 -34.83 39.16 -19.72
C GLU A 60 -34.26 39.13 -18.30
N GLN A 61 -34.74 40.01 -17.40
CA GLN A 61 -34.32 40.04 -16.00
C GLN A 61 -34.65 38.73 -15.25
N GLN A 62 -35.88 38.23 -15.40
CA GLN A 62 -36.29 36.97 -14.78
C GLN A 62 -35.48 35.79 -15.32
N THR A 63 -35.16 35.79 -16.61
CA THR A 63 -34.40 34.70 -17.22
C THR A 63 -32.95 34.71 -16.73
N VAL A 64 -32.31 35.89 -16.66
CA VAL A 64 -30.96 36.03 -16.09
C VAL A 64 -30.94 35.55 -14.65
N GLN A 65 -31.89 35.99 -13.82
CA GLN A 65 -31.97 35.55 -12.43
C GLN A 65 -32.16 34.04 -12.31
N MET A 66 -33.03 33.45 -13.14
CA MET A 66 -33.24 32.00 -13.14
C MET A 66 -32.00 31.22 -13.57
N ILE A 67 -31.22 31.74 -14.54
CA ILE A 67 -29.95 31.17 -14.94
C ILE A 67 -28.95 31.22 -13.79
N GLU A 68 -28.78 32.38 -13.16
CA GLU A 68 -27.85 32.55 -12.03
C GLU A 68 -28.21 31.64 -10.84
N ASP A 69 -29.49 31.53 -10.51
CA ASP A 69 -29.95 30.64 -9.43
C ASP A 69 -29.72 29.16 -9.78
N LYS A 70 -29.93 28.76 -11.04
CA LYS A 70 -29.64 27.39 -11.50
C LYS A 70 -28.15 27.09 -11.56
N GLU A 71 -27.33 28.03 -11.98
CA GLU A 71 -25.87 27.90 -11.93
C GLU A 71 -25.38 27.74 -10.48
N ARG A 72 -25.95 28.51 -9.53
CA ARG A 72 -25.63 28.38 -8.11
C ARG A 72 -26.01 27.00 -7.57
N GLU A 73 -27.24 26.54 -7.84
CA GLU A 73 -27.72 25.21 -7.42
C GLU A 73 -26.83 24.09 -7.99
N LEU A 74 -26.46 24.17 -9.26
CA LEU A 74 -25.58 23.19 -9.90
C LEU A 74 -24.18 23.21 -9.28
N ASN A 75 -23.62 24.38 -9.02
CA ASN A 75 -22.29 24.51 -8.41
C ASN A 75 -22.27 23.96 -6.98
N GLU A 76 -23.31 24.20 -6.19
CA GLU A 76 -23.47 23.61 -4.85
C GLU A 76 -23.58 22.09 -4.93
N HIS A 77 -24.38 21.56 -5.86
CA HIS A 77 -24.52 20.13 -6.06
C HIS A 77 -23.21 19.46 -6.50
N ILE A 78 -22.47 20.08 -7.44
CA ILE A 78 -21.15 19.61 -7.87
C ILE A 78 -20.17 19.62 -6.69
N SER A 79 -20.16 20.68 -5.90
CA SER A 79 -19.29 20.79 -4.72
C SER A 79 -19.59 19.69 -3.70
N HIS A 80 -20.88 19.39 -3.47
CA HIS A 80 -21.29 18.31 -2.59
C HIS A 80 -20.87 16.92 -3.11
N LEU A 81 -21.09 16.67 -4.40
CA LEU A 81 -20.66 15.41 -5.04
C LEU A 81 -19.14 15.25 -4.98
N GLN A 82 -18.39 16.31 -5.22
CA GLN A 82 -16.94 16.30 -5.14
C GLN A 82 -16.47 16.00 -3.71
N ALA A 83 -17.05 16.65 -2.70
CA ALA A 83 -16.72 16.38 -1.31
C ALA A 83 -17.04 14.93 -0.92
N SER A 84 -18.19 14.40 -1.36
CA SER A 84 -18.58 13.01 -1.14
C SER A 84 -17.62 12.03 -1.80
N ALA A 85 -17.24 12.28 -3.07
CA ALA A 85 -16.28 11.45 -3.79
C ALA A 85 -14.89 11.45 -3.13
N ILE A 86 -14.41 12.60 -2.67
CA ILE A 86 -13.14 12.72 -1.94
C ILE A 86 -13.21 11.93 -0.63
N HIS A 87 -14.33 12.03 0.11
CA HIS A 87 -14.51 11.30 1.34
C HIS A 87 -14.50 9.77 1.12
N GLN A 88 -15.24 9.30 0.12
CA GLN A 88 -15.26 7.88 -0.26
C GLN A 88 -13.88 7.38 -0.71
N LEU A 89 -13.16 8.18 -1.50
CA LEU A 89 -11.80 7.86 -1.93
C LEU A 89 -10.86 7.72 -0.73
N THR A 90 -10.93 8.67 0.21
CA THR A 90 -10.12 8.65 1.44
C THR A 90 -10.40 7.41 2.28
N LEU A 91 -11.68 7.08 2.49
CA LEU A 91 -12.07 5.87 3.20
C LEU A 91 -11.56 4.60 2.51
N SER A 92 -11.70 4.52 1.18
CA SER A 92 -11.21 3.38 0.41
C SER A 92 -9.69 3.25 0.49
N GLN A 93 -8.95 4.36 0.47
CA GLN A 93 -7.49 4.36 0.60
C GLN A 93 -7.07 3.87 2.00
N GLN A 94 -7.73 4.34 3.06
CA GLN A 94 -7.45 3.87 4.42
C GLN A 94 -7.70 2.37 4.58
N GLN A 95 -8.83 1.86 4.10
CA GLN A 95 -9.13 0.42 4.14
C GLN A 95 -8.13 -0.41 3.32
N TRP A 96 -7.66 0.12 2.20
CA TRP A 96 -6.66 -0.56 1.38
C TRP A 96 -5.30 -0.61 2.09
N LEU A 97 -4.88 0.49 2.71
CA LEU A 97 -3.65 0.55 3.51
C LEU A 97 -3.71 -0.41 4.70
N GLU A 98 -4.79 -0.41 5.47
CA GLU A 98 -4.96 -1.29 6.62
C GLU A 98 -4.87 -2.77 6.22
N LYS A 99 -5.52 -3.16 5.11
CA LYS A 99 -5.42 -4.52 4.57
C LYS A 99 -4.01 -4.86 4.09
N ALA A 100 -3.31 -3.90 3.45
CA ALA A 100 -1.95 -4.10 2.98
C ALA A 100 -1.00 -4.30 4.18
N GLU A 101 -1.14 -3.51 5.24
CA GLU A 101 -0.38 -3.64 6.48
C GLU A 101 -0.65 -4.99 7.16
N GLU A 102 -1.91 -5.41 7.27
CA GLU A 102 -2.27 -6.71 7.85
C GLU A 102 -1.66 -7.88 7.06
N GLN A 103 -1.69 -7.82 5.72
CA GLN A 103 -1.06 -8.82 4.86
C GLN A 103 0.46 -8.82 5.00
N LEU A 104 1.07 -7.65 5.09
CA LEU A 104 2.51 -7.51 5.23
C LEU A 104 2.99 -8.07 6.57
N ASN A 105 2.30 -7.77 7.67
CA ASN A 105 2.59 -8.33 8.99
C ASN A 105 2.47 -9.85 8.99
N LYS A 106 1.40 -10.41 8.41
CA LYS A 106 1.25 -11.88 8.29
C LYS A 106 2.40 -12.52 7.52
N LEU A 107 2.85 -11.90 6.43
CA LEU A 107 4.00 -12.38 5.67
C LEU A 107 5.30 -12.28 6.47
N LEU A 108 5.48 -11.20 7.23
CA LEU A 108 6.65 -10.96 8.07
C LEU A 108 6.73 -11.98 9.20
N ASP A 109 5.64 -12.22 9.92
CA ASP A 109 5.53 -13.26 10.95
C ASP A 109 5.83 -14.66 10.38
N THR A 110 5.33 -14.94 9.17
CA THR A 110 5.57 -16.20 8.49
C THR A 110 7.05 -16.37 8.11
N GLN A 111 7.70 -15.28 7.67
CA GLN A 111 9.13 -15.30 7.35
C GLN A 111 9.98 -15.44 8.61
N GLU A 112 9.65 -14.73 9.68
CA GLU A 112 10.33 -14.86 10.98
C GLU A 112 10.26 -16.30 11.49
N LYS A 113 9.06 -16.91 11.43
CA LYS A 113 8.87 -18.31 11.79
C LYS A 113 9.74 -19.25 10.95
N ARG A 114 9.74 -19.10 9.62
CA ARG A 114 10.57 -19.92 8.72
C ARG A 114 12.07 -19.75 9.01
N LEU A 115 12.49 -18.54 9.34
CA LEU A 115 13.89 -18.24 9.64
C LEU A 115 14.29 -18.88 10.97
N SER A 116 13.45 -18.80 12.00
CA SER A 116 13.68 -19.50 13.27
C SER A 116 13.73 -21.03 13.09
N GLU A 117 12.86 -21.60 12.27
CA GLU A 117 12.86 -23.03 11.93
C GLU A 117 14.15 -23.41 11.19
N ALA A 118 14.57 -22.62 10.21
CA ALA A 118 15.83 -22.85 9.48
C ALA A 118 17.07 -22.74 10.37
N ILE A 119 17.08 -21.80 11.32
CA ILE A 119 18.15 -21.68 12.33
C ILE A 119 18.18 -22.94 13.22
N ALA A 120 17.02 -23.40 13.69
CA ALA A 120 16.92 -24.59 14.51
C ALA A 120 17.40 -25.84 13.75
N ASP A 121 16.99 -25.99 12.50
CA ASP A 121 17.42 -27.09 11.63
C ASP A 121 18.93 -27.05 11.35
N ALA A 122 19.49 -25.87 11.07
CA ALA A 122 20.92 -25.69 10.89
C ALA A 122 21.69 -26.05 12.17
N ARG A 123 21.22 -25.61 13.34
CA ARG A 123 21.82 -25.96 14.64
C ARG A 123 21.77 -27.46 14.89
N ASN A 124 20.65 -28.11 14.62
CA ASN A 124 20.48 -29.55 14.78
C ASN A 124 21.38 -30.33 13.81
N SER A 125 21.46 -29.90 12.56
CA SER A 125 22.35 -30.47 11.55
C SER A 125 23.82 -30.33 11.95
N MET A 126 24.23 -29.15 12.40
CA MET A 126 25.59 -28.90 12.88
C MET A 126 25.90 -29.75 14.12
N ALA A 127 24.99 -29.82 15.09
CA ALA A 127 25.15 -30.67 16.28
C ALA A 127 25.26 -32.16 15.92
N SER A 128 24.48 -32.64 14.96
CA SER A 128 24.58 -34.02 14.47
C SER A 128 25.90 -34.29 13.76
N THR A 129 26.39 -33.34 12.95
CA THR A 129 27.68 -33.45 12.25
C THR A 129 28.83 -33.48 13.25
N ILE A 130 28.81 -32.60 14.25
CA ILE A 130 29.79 -32.58 15.34
C ILE A 130 29.76 -33.89 16.13
N ARG A 131 28.56 -34.39 16.49
CA ARG A 131 28.43 -35.69 17.18
C ARG A 131 28.99 -36.84 16.35
N ASN A 132 28.66 -36.92 15.07
CA ASN A 132 29.16 -37.97 14.20
C ASN A 132 30.69 -37.91 14.09
N ARG A 133 31.25 -36.70 13.97
CA ARG A 133 32.70 -36.50 13.89
C ARG A 133 33.43 -36.83 15.21
N LEU A 134 32.82 -36.52 16.36
CA LEU A 134 33.33 -36.93 17.68
C LEU A 134 33.32 -38.46 17.83
N ILE A 135 32.28 -39.14 17.34
CA ILE A 135 32.20 -40.61 17.33
C ILE A 135 33.31 -41.20 16.45
N GLU A 136 33.50 -40.66 15.24
CA GLU A 136 34.59 -41.07 14.34
C GLU A 136 35.98 -40.83 14.95
N MET A 137 36.15 -39.73 15.71
CA MET A 137 37.40 -39.43 16.40
C MET A 137 37.76 -40.46 17.49
N ASN A 138 36.77 -41.10 18.12
CA ASN A 138 36.98 -42.09 19.20
C ASN A 138 37.84 -43.29 18.76
N GLN A 139 37.85 -43.59 17.46
CA GLN A 139 38.61 -44.70 16.88
C GLN A 139 39.67 -44.21 15.89
N SER A 140 39.96 -42.90 15.86
CA SER A 140 40.91 -42.34 14.91
C SER A 140 42.35 -42.70 15.27
N ASP A 141 43.05 -43.36 14.35
CA ASP A 141 44.48 -43.71 14.47
C ASP A 141 45.36 -42.50 14.77
N SER A 142 44.98 -41.31 14.29
CA SER A 142 45.70 -40.08 14.59
C SER A 142 45.58 -39.66 16.06
N LEU A 143 44.38 -39.73 16.65
CA LEU A 143 44.15 -39.42 18.07
C LEU A 143 44.87 -40.44 18.96
N ILE A 144 44.78 -41.72 18.59
CA ILE A 144 45.49 -42.80 19.26
C ILE A 144 47.01 -42.57 19.20
N GLY A 145 47.54 -42.12 18.06
CA GLY A 145 48.95 -41.75 17.90
C GLY A 145 49.36 -40.59 18.81
N TYR A 146 48.58 -39.51 18.84
CA TYR A 146 48.86 -38.37 19.72
C TYR A 146 48.80 -38.73 21.21
N LEU A 147 47.80 -39.51 21.63
CA LEU A 147 47.69 -39.97 23.01
C LEU A 147 48.82 -40.95 23.37
N SER A 148 49.24 -41.78 22.42
CA SER A 148 50.40 -42.67 22.57
C SER A 148 51.69 -41.87 22.80
N ASP A 149 51.91 -40.80 22.02
CA ASP A 149 53.07 -39.93 22.20
C ASP A 149 53.00 -39.13 23.51
N ALA A 150 51.82 -38.69 23.93
CA ALA A 150 51.60 -38.02 25.21
C ALA A 150 51.88 -38.94 26.40
N LEU A 151 51.49 -40.22 26.32
CA LEU A 151 51.80 -41.22 27.34
C LEU A 151 53.31 -41.46 27.50
N HIS A 152 54.05 -41.54 26.40
CA HIS A 152 55.52 -41.63 26.45
C HIS A 152 56.15 -40.37 27.04
N ALA A 153 55.63 -39.19 26.71
CA ALA A 153 56.12 -37.92 27.26
C ALA A 153 55.89 -37.81 28.78
N GLU A 154 54.71 -38.23 29.26
CA GLU A 154 54.36 -38.18 30.69
C GLU A 154 55.23 -39.10 31.55
N LEU A 155 55.64 -40.25 31.02
CA LEU A 155 56.58 -41.17 31.68
C LEU A 155 58.06 -40.85 31.42
N ASN A 156 58.38 -39.74 30.75
CA ASN A 156 59.73 -39.38 30.30
C ASN A 156 60.43 -40.50 29.50
N ASP A 157 59.66 -41.33 28.77
CA ASP A 157 60.17 -42.40 27.91
C ASP A 157 60.60 -41.83 26.55
N VAL A 158 61.70 -41.08 26.56
CA VAL A 158 62.25 -40.39 25.38
C VAL A 158 62.69 -41.37 24.28
N GLU A 159 63.06 -42.60 24.66
CA GLU A 159 63.45 -43.67 23.72
C GLU A 159 62.27 -44.49 23.19
N LYS A 160 61.03 -44.25 23.66
CA LYS A 160 59.82 -45.04 23.35
C LYS A 160 60.01 -46.54 23.58
N SER A 161 60.66 -46.87 24.68
CA SER A 161 61.04 -48.23 25.06
C SER A 161 59.89 -49.01 25.72
N LEU A 162 58.92 -48.29 26.31
CA LEU A 162 57.76 -48.89 26.99
C LEU A 162 56.67 -49.28 26.00
N VAL A 163 56.05 -50.45 26.21
CA VAL A 163 54.98 -50.95 25.34
C VAL A 163 53.65 -50.35 25.77
N ILE A 164 53.00 -49.62 24.85
CA ILE A 164 51.62 -49.15 25.06
C ILE A 164 50.65 -50.27 24.67
N VAL A 165 49.90 -50.75 25.67
CA VAL A 165 48.85 -51.74 25.47
C VAL A 165 47.58 -51.02 25.04
N LYS A 166 47.07 -51.39 23.86
CA LYS A 166 45.79 -50.89 23.32
C LYS A 166 44.71 -51.92 23.59
N SER A 167 43.71 -51.56 24.39
CA SER A 167 42.50 -52.37 24.56
C SER A 167 41.34 -51.72 23.82
N TYR A 168 40.79 -52.44 22.84
CA TYR A 168 39.67 -51.99 22.03
C TYR A 168 38.37 -52.43 22.70
N SER A 169 37.44 -51.50 22.87
CA SER A 169 36.07 -51.76 23.34
C SER A 169 35.07 -51.14 22.37
N ASP A 170 33.82 -51.59 22.42
CA ASP A 170 32.73 -51.06 21.59
C ASP A 170 32.50 -49.54 21.80
N ASN A 171 32.94 -49.03 22.95
CA ASN A 171 32.80 -47.64 23.34
C ASN A 171 34.11 -46.84 23.24
N GLY A 172 35.20 -47.37 22.66
CA GLY A 172 36.45 -46.62 22.52
C GLY A 172 37.68 -47.44 22.88
N ILE A 173 38.83 -46.77 22.92
CA ILE A 173 40.14 -47.39 23.11
C ILE A 173 40.75 -46.89 24.41
N THR A 174 41.14 -47.83 25.26
CA THR A 174 41.93 -47.54 26.46
C THR A 174 43.39 -47.86 26.15
N LEU A 175 44.22 -46.83 26.27
CA LEU A 175 45.67 -46.90 26.13
C LEU A 175 46.28 -47.00 27.52
N THR A 176 47.12 -48.00 27.76
CA THR A 176 47.79 -48.19 29.05
C THR A 176 49.29 -48.32 28.81
N ILE A 177 50.06 -47.55 29.56
CA ILE A 177 51.51 -47.60 29.62
C ILE A 177 51.92 -47.87 31.07
N GLU A 178 52.84 -48.79 31.27
CA GLU A 178 53.25 -49.27 32.58
C GLU A 178 54.78 -49.26 32.69
N ASN A 179 55.28 -48.75 33.80
CA ASN A 179 56.67 -48.80 34.23
C ASN A 179 56.71 -49.37 35.66
N ASP A 180 57.87 -49.84 36.12
CA ASP A 180 58.05 -50.56 37.40
C ASP A 180 57.48 -49.83 38.63
N ASP A 181 57.37 -48.50 38.57
CA ASP A 181 56.85 -47.65 39.66
C ASP A 181 55.47 -47.00 39.36
N CYS A 182 54.94 -47.06 38.14
CA CYS A 182 53.74 -46.30 37.77
C CYS A 182 53.00 -46.86 36.55
N MET A 183 51.66 -46.88 36.63
CA MET A 183 50.76 -47.24 35.52
C MET A 183 49.89 -46.04 35.16
N VAL A 184 49.91 -45.63 33.88
CA VAL A 184 49.08 -44.54 33.36
C VAL A 184 48.15 -45.08 32.29
N SER A 185 46.85 -44.87 32.45
CA SER A 185 45.82 -45.27 31.50
C SER A 185 45.00 -44.08 31.01
N ILE A 186 44.83 -43.95 29.70
CA ILE A 186 43.95 -42.95 29.08
C ILE A 186 42.83 -43.68 28.34
N ASN A 187 41.59 -43.33 28.66
CA ASN A 187 40.42 -43.79 27.92
C ASN A 187 39.92 -42.68 26.98
N THR A 188 39.93 -42.97 25.68
CA THR A 188 39.44 -42.06 24.63
C THR A 188 37.95 -41.70 24.77
N GLN A 189 37.13 -42.58 25.34
CA GLN A 189 35.71 -42.34 25.62
C GLN A 189 35.49 -41.31 26.73
N GLU A 190 36.28 -41.37 27.80
CA GLU A 190 36.18 -40.41 28.92
C GLU A 190 36.56 -39.00 28.45
N LEU A 191 37.64 -38.92 27.66
CA LEU A 191 38.14 -37.67 27.08
C LEU A 191 37.11 -37.04 26.13
N LEU A 192 36.45 -37.85 25.30
CA LEU A 192 35.36 -37.41 24.42
C LEU A 192 34.09 -37.05 25.18
N SER A 193 33.79 -37.74 26.29
CA SER A 193 32.64 -37.43 27.14
C SER A 193 32.82 -36.07 27.84
N GLU A 194 34.04 -35.75 28.26
CA GLU A 194 34.40 -34.46 28.83
C GLU A 194 34.35 -33.34 27.78
N LEU A 195 34.87 -33.59 26.56
CA LEU A 195 34.74 -32.68 25.42
C LEU A 195 33.28 -32.41 25.03
N LYS A 196 32.44 -33.46 25.05
CA LYS A 196 31.01 -33.37 24.80
C LYS A 196 30.32 -32.53 25.87
N SER A 197 30.65 -32.73 27.15
CA SER A 197 30.14 -31.93 28.27
C SER A 197 30.54 -30.45 28.13
N CYS A 198 31.78 -30.16 27.75
CA CYS A 198 32.24 -28.80 27.49
C CYS A 198 31.49 -28.14 26.31
N LEU A 199 31.22 -28.87 25.22
CA LEU A 199 30.45 -28.38 24.08
C LEU A 199 28.97 -28.14 24.40
N GLU A 200 28.36 -28.99 25.22
CA GLU A 200 26.96 -28.85 25.64
C GLU A 200 26.79 -27.67 26.64
N ASN A 201 27.79 -27.41 27.49
CA ASN A 201 27.80 -26.29 28.43
C ASN A 201 28.13 -24.92 27.80
N MET A 202 28.67 -24.87 26.58
CA MET A 202 28.84 -23.61 25.82
C MET A 202 27.54 -23.08 25.18
N SER A 203 26.39 -23.70 25.47
CA SER A 203 25.10 -23.34 24.86
C SER A 203 24.30 -22.24 25.58
N TYR A 204 24.89 -21.57 26.57
CA TYR A 204 24.29 -20.43 27.28
C TYR A 204 25.32 -19.32 27.49
N ASP A 205 25.46 -18.45 26.49
CA ASP A 205 25.69 -17.00 26.63
C ASP A 205 25.39 -16.31 25.28
#